data_AF-A0A6I5VFA3-F1
#
_entry.id   AF-A0A6I5VFA3-F1
#
_cell.length_a   1.000
_cell.length_b   1.000
_cell.length_c   1.000
_cell.angle_alpha   90.00
_cell.angle_beta   90.00
_cell.angle_gamma   90.00
#
_symmetry.space_group_name_H-M   'P 1'
#
loop_
_entity.id
_entity.type
_entity.pdbx_description
1 polymer ?
#
loop_
_entity_poly.entity_id
_entity_poly.type
_entity_poly.pdbx_seq_one_letter_code
_entity_poly.pdbx_strand_id
1 'polypeptide(L)'
;MEIVLDTVNALWKVVAVGVLLGAGLPALFALALRSLNSGRTVTADGSLSGTPTVGGRVIGFLLLAIVSAIALFGIVVIVLGKQLFH
;
A
#
# COMPACT_ATOMS: atom_id res chain seq x y z
N MET A 1 -21.36 -19.03 26.85
CA MET A 1 -21.37 -18.76 25.40
C MET A 1 -20.90 -17.34 25.08
N GLU A 2 -21.10 -16.37 25.97
CA GLU A 2 -20.65 -14.97 25.79
C GLU A 2 -19.12 -14.80 25.61
N ILE A 3 -18.30 -15.43 26.45
CA ILE A 3 -16.82 -15.31 26.35
C ILE A 3 -16.29 -15.71 24.97
N VAL A 4 -16.85 -16.76 24.37
CA VAL A 4 -16.45 -17.24 23.05
C VAL A 4 -16.84 -16.22 21.98
N LEU A 5 -18.05 -15.65 22.07
CA LEU A 5 -18.52 -14.61 21.14
C LEU A 5 -17.69 -13.32 21.26
N ASP A 6 -17.38 -12.89 22.47
CA ASP A 6 -16.54 -11.71 22.72
C ASP A 6 -15.12 -11.91 22.17
N THR A 7 -14.56 -13.10 22.36
CA THR A 7 -13.22 -13.44 21.85
C THR A 7 -13.21 -13.45 20.32
N VAL A 8 -14.23 -14.02 19.68
CA VAL A 8 -14.37 -14.01 18.21
C VAL A 8 -14.53 -12.58 17.68
N ASN A 9 -15.31 -11.74 18.35
CA ASN A 9 -15.48 -10.33 17.98
C ASN A 9 -14.16 -9.54 18.09
N ALA A 10 -13.38 -9.77 19.16
CA ALA A 10 -12.07 -9.16 19.32
C ALA A 10 -11.08 -9.64 18.25
N LEU A 11 -11.02 -10.95 17.99
CA LEU A 11 -10.19 -11.55 16.95
C LEU A 11 -10.51 -10.97 15.57
N TRP A 12 -11.78 -10.91 15.20
CA TRP A 12 -12.19 -10.36 13.91
C TRP A 12 -11.75 -8.91 13.73
N LYS A 13 -11.87 -8.07 14.78
CA LYS A 13 -11.41 -6.68 14.74
C LYS A 13 -9.91 -6.58 14.54
N VAL A 14 -9.11 -7.35 15.28
CA VAL A 14 -7.64 -7.33 15.16
C VAL A 14 -7.20 -7.82 13.79
N VAL A 15 -7.81 -8.90 13.27
CA VAL A 15 -7.51 -9.41 11.92
C VAL A 15 -7.90 -8.39 10.85
N ALA A 16 -9.09 -7.79 10.95
CA ALA A 16 -9.54 -6.78 10.00
C ALA A 16 -8.61 -5.56 9.98
N VAL A 17 -8.25 -5.04 11.15
CA VAL A 17 -7.32 -3.91 11.30
C VAL A 17 -5.93 -4.31 10.81
N GLY A 18 -5.43 -5.50 11.16
CA GLY A 18 -4.13 -6.01 10.72
C GLY A 18 -4.05 -6.20 9.20
N VAL A 19 -5.10 -6.70 8.56
CA VAL A 19 -5.19 -6.80 7.10
C VAL A 19 -5.28 -5.42 6.48
N LEU A 20 -6.08 -4.51 7.04
CA LEU A 20 -6.26 -3.17 6.47
C LEU A 20 -4.97 -2.34 6.56
N LEU A 21 -4.28 -2.35 7.71
CA LEU A 21 -3.02 -1.63 7.87
C LEU A 21 -1.84 -2.36 7.21
N GLY A 22 -1.83 -3.70 7.24
CA GLY A 22 -0.76 -4.50 6.65
C GLY A 22 -0.83 -4.56 5.13
N ALA A 23 -1.98 -4.90 4.57
CA ALA A 23 -2.19 -5.02 3.12
C ALA A 23 -2.58 -3.69 2.45
N GLY A 24 -2.98 -2.67 3.22
CA GLY A 24 -3.30 -1.35 2.68
C GLY A 24 -2.15 -0.70 1.93
N LEU A 25 -0.92 -0.80 2.47
CA LEU A 25 0.27 -0.24 1.82
C LEU A 25 0.63 -0.97 0.50
N PRO A 26 0.67 -2.33 0.45
CA PRO A 26 0.74 -3.08 -0.80
C PRO A 26 -0.36 -2.73 -1.81
N ALA A 27 -1.59 -2.49 -1.36
CA ALA A 27 -2.70 -2.12 -2.24
C ALA A 27 -2.47 -0.73 -2.89
N LEU A 28 -1.98 0.24 -2.13
CA LEU A 28 -1.60 1.57 -2.67
C LEU A 28 -0.45 1.47 -3.67
N PHE A 29 0.54 0.61 -3.42
CA PHE A 29 1.62 0.35 -4.37
C PHE A 29 1.10 -0.26 -5.68
N ALA A 30 0.20 -1.25 -5.61
CA ALA A 30 -0.44 -1.82 -6.78
C ALA A 30 -1.25 -0.78 -7.57
N LEU A 31 -1.96 0.11 -6.87
CA LEU A 31 -2.69 1.22 -7.48
C LEU A 31 -1.76 2.21 -8.19
N ALA A 32 -0.59 2.49 -7.60
CA ALA A 32 0.43 3.34 -8.22
C ALA A 32 0.93 2.75 -9.55
N LEU A 33 1.26 1.46 -9.56
CA LEU A 33 1.68 0.74 -10.77
C LEU A 33 0.57 0.69 -11.81
N ARG A 34 -0.69 0.49 -11.39
CA ARG A 34 -1.85 0.52 -12.27
C ARG A 34 -2.00 1.89 -12.95
N SER A 35 -1.82 2.97 -12.20
CA SER A 35 -1.86 4.34 -12.70
C SER A 35 -0.71 4.63 -13.68
N LEU A 36 0.50 4.15 -13.38
CA LEU A 36 1.66 4.25 -14.27
C LEU A 36 1.51 3.45 -15.57
N ASN A 37 0.60 2.48 -15.62
CA ASN A 37 0.29 1.73 -16.84
C ASN A 37 -0.93 2.27 -17.59
N SER A 38 -1.62 3.28 -17.08
CA SER A 38 -2.73 3.93 -17.79
C SER A 38 -2.25 4.55 -19.10
N GLY A 39 -2.84 4.14 -20.22
CA GLY A 39 -2.48 4.60 -21.56
C GLY A 39 -1.40 3.78 -22.26
N ARG A 40 -0.92 2.70 -21.63
CA ARG A 40 -0.08 1.69 -22.30
C ARG A 40 -0.95 0.56 -22.85
N THR A 41 -0.56 0.02 -23.99
CA THR A 41 -1.16 -1.17 -24.59
C THR A 41 -0.19 -2.34 -24.47
N VAL A 42 -0.73 -3.54 -24.26
CA VAL A 42 0.06 -4.77 -24.28
C VAL A 42 0.11 -5.25 -25.73
N THR A 43 1.32 -5.36 -26.28
CA THR A 43 1.57 -5.85 -27.63
C THR A 43 1.47 -7.39 -27.66
N ALA A 44 1.32 -7.99 -28.84
CA ALA A 44 1.20 -9.44 -29.02
C ALA A 44 2.41 -10.26 -28.49
N ASP A 45 3.58 -9.63 -28.37
CA ASP A 45 4.80 -10.22 -27.80
C ASP A 45 4.89 -10.04 -26.26
N GLY A 46 3.88 -9.45 -25.62
CA GLY A 46 3.86 -9.17 -24.18
C GLY A 46 4.59 -7.88 -23.77
N SER A 47 5.15 -7.12 -24.73
CA SER A 47 5.75 -5.82 -24.43
C SER A 47 4.69 -4.75 -24.13
N LEU A 48 5.08 -3.71 -23.40
CA LEU A 48 4.25 -2.53 -23.20
C LEU A 48 4.59 -1.48 -24.27
N SER A 49 3.61 -1.07 -25.05
CA SER A 49 3.72 0.02 -26.03
C SER A 49 2.99 1.27 -25.54
N GLY A 50 3.51 2.43 -25.94
CA GLY A 50 2.98 3.74 -25.59
C GLY A 50 3.53 4.34 -24.29
N THR A 51 3.26 5.63 -24.10
CA THR A 51 3.63 6.36 -22.89
C THR A 51 2.45 6.43 -21.93
N PRO A 52 2.69 6.33 -20.60
CA PRO A 52 1.63 6.57 -19.63
C PRO A 52 1.02 7.95 -19.81
N THR A 53 -0.29 8.06 -19.59
CA THR A 53 -0.98 9.37 -19.62
C THR A 53 -0.35 10.32 -18.60
N VAL A 54 -0.39 11.63 -18.86
CA VAL A 54 0.12 12.64 -17.92
C VAL A 54 -0.54 12.48 -16.54
N GLY A 55 -1.86 12.28 -16.51
CA GLY A 55 -2.60 12.00 -15.28
C GLY A 55 -2.15 10.71 -14.58
N GLY A 56 -1.92 9.63 -15.32
CA GLY A 56 -1.41 8.37 -14.78
C GLY A 56 -0.01 8.48 -14.18
N ARG A 57 0.87 9.28 -14.80
CA ARG A 57 2.20 9.58 -14.24
C ARG A 57 2.07 10.35 -12.92
N VAL A 58 1.31 11.44 -12.91
CA VAL A 58 1.17 12.29 -11.73
C VAL A 58 0.60 11.49 -10.56
N ILE A 59 -0.53 10.80 -10.77
CA ILE A 59 -1.19 10.02 -9.71
C ILE A 59 -0.28 8.88 -9.23
N GLY A 60 0.32 8.13 -10.14
CA GLY A 60 1.14 7.00 -9.75
C GLY A 60 2.44 7.41 -9.05
N PHE A 61 3.11 8.50 -9.46
CA PHE A 61 4.26 9.03 -8.71
C PHE A 61 3.86 9.58 -7.34
N LEU A 62 2.72 10.25 -7.22
CA LEU A 62 2.20 10.69 -5.92
C LEU A 62 1.95 9.51 -4.98
N LEU A 63 1.29 8.45 -5.47
CA LEU A 63 1.05 7.24 -4.69
C LEU A 63 2.36 6.54 -4.29
N LEU A 64 3.33 6.43 -5.21
CA LEU A 64 4.66 5.89 -4.90
C LEU A 64 5.38 6.72 -3.84
N ALA A 65 5.32 8.05 -3.94
CA ALA A 65 5.92 8.94 -2.95
C ALA A 65 5.30 8.77 -1.56
N ILE A 66 3.96 8.69 -1.49
CA ILE A 66 3.24 8.43 -0.23
C ILE A 66 3.63 7.07 0.35
N VAL A 67 3.60 6.00 -0.46
CA VAL A 67 3.97 4.64 -0.02
C VAL A 67 5.41 4.61 0.50
N SER A 68 6.34 5.23 -0.22
CA SER A 68 7.75 5.29 0.16
C SER A 68 7.92 6.08 1.47
N ALA A 69 7.24 7.21 1.63
CA ALA A 69 7.29 8.02 2.84
C ALA A 69 6.77 7.24 4.06
N ILE A 70 5.63 6.54 3.93
CA ILE A 70 5.06 5.71 5.00
C ILE A 70 6.00 4.56 5.36
N ALA A 71 6.57 3.87 4.36
CA ALA A 71 7.49 2.76 4.59
C ALA A 71 8.77 3.23 5.30
N LEU A 72 9.39 4.32 4.83
CA LEU A 72 10.59 4.89 5.45
C LEU A 72 10.30 5.38 6.87
N PHE A 73 9.17 6.04 7.09
CA PHE A 73 8.73 6.45 8.42
C PHE A 73 8.58 5.24 9.35
N GLY A 74 7.92 4.17 8.90
CA GLY A 74 7.78 2.93 9.67
C GLY A 74 9.14 2.32 10.02
N ILE A 75 10.06 2.24 9.06
CA ILE A 75 11.42 1.73 9.29
C ILE A 75 12.16 2.59 10.32
N VAL A 76 12.11 3.92 10.17
CA VAL A 76 12.73 4.86 11.10
C VAL A 76 12.18 4.68 12.51
N VAL A 77 10.85 4.56 12.67
CA VAL A 77 10.22 4.33 13.98
C VAL A 77 10.62 2.97 14.57
N ILE A 78 10.69 1.90 13.77
CA ILE A 78 11.06 0.55 14.24
C ILE A 78 12.54 0.51 14.66
N VAL A 79 13.43 1.11 13.86
CA VAL A 79 14.88 1.04 14.06
C VAL A 79 15.37 2.07 15.09
N LEU A 80 14.85 3.30 15.02
CA LEU A 80 15.32 4.45 15.80
C LEU A 80 14.30 4.91 16.86
N GLY A 81 13.20 4.17 17.07
CA GLY A 81 12.11 4.60 17.96
C GLY A 81 12.58 5.02 19.35
N LYS A 82 13.54 4.30 19.94
CA LYS A 82 14.10 4.69 21.24
C LYS A 82 14.81 6.05 21.23
N GLN A 83 15.45 6.43 20.13
CA GLN A 83 16.20 7.68 19.97
C GLN A 83 15.29 8.86 19.60
N LEU A 84 14.14 8.59 18.98
CA LEU A 84 13.17 9.59 18.54
C LEU A 84 12.17 10.01 19.63
N PHE A 85 11.89 9.13 20.59
CA PHE A 85 10.85 9.32 21.61
C PHE A 85 11.40 9.33 23.06
N HIS A 86 12.56 9.96 23.26
CA HIS A 86 13.08 10.28 24.60
C HIS A 86 12.16 11.22 25.38
#